data_AF-A0A7W4CNU7-F1
#
_entry.id   AF-A0A7W4CNU7-F1
#
_cell.length_a   1.000
_cell.length_b   1.000
_cell.length_c   1.000
_cell.angle_alpha   90.00
_cell.angle_beta   90.00
_cell.angle_gamma   90.00
#
_symmetry.space_group_name_H-M   'P 1'
#
loop_
_entity.id
_entity.type
_entity.pdbx_description
1 polymer ?
#
loop_
_entity_poly.entity_id
_entity_poly.type
_entity_poly.pdbx_seq_one_letter_code
_entity_poly.pdbx_strand_id
1 'polypeptide(L)'
;MRLFSWNVNGLRAVLKKQAIQNFLNEQNPDFCCFQEVKAKPEQVEKEILNTPLENYQLHWNSAVRPGYSGTMTIAKTNLPILSIETNLSEYFKSPDFDQAKSELLKNDGFGSPFSEGRVLTLETENFYLVNVYTPNSKTDLSRLKLRHELWDPLFLAYLKHLEKTKPVVVCGDFNAAHQEIDLARPRQNTKNAGFTIEERQGISEILKQDFIDTFRTLNPDTARYTWWSHWGKARENNIGWRIDYFFISKSLEKNLEAAEIYETILGSDHCPISITLNF
;
A
#
# COMPACT_ATOMS: atom_id res chain seq x y z
N MET A 1 19.18 0.68 1.07
CA MET A 1 18.04 -0.24 0.87
C MET A 1 17.02 0.41 -0.05
N ARG A 2 16.62 -0.25 -1.14
CA ARG A 2 15.60 0.22 -2.09
C ARG A 2 14.28 -0.52 -1.86
N LEU A 3 13.26 0.22 -1.45
CA LEU A 3 11.93 -0.32 -1.17
C LEU A 3 10.95 0.19 -2.21
N PHE A 4 10.11 -0.71 -2.73
CA PHE A 4 9.10 -0.39 -3.72
C PHE A 4 7.70 -0.77 -3.26
N SER A 5 6.71 -0.06 -3.78
CA SER A 5 5.30 -0.40 -3.65
C SER A 5 4.59 -0.27 -4.99
N TRP A 6 3.73 -1.23 -5.34
CA TRP A 6 3.00 -1.22 -6.60
C TRP A 6 1.67 -1.96 -6.50
N ASN A 7 0.55 -1.23 -6.63
CA ASN A 7 -0.75 -1.85 -6.86
C ASN A 7 -0.78 -2.41 -8.30
N VAL A 8 -0.82 -3.74 -8.42
CA VAL A 8 -0.69 -4.43 -9.72
C VAL A 8 -2.02 -4.70 -10.40
N ASN A 9 -3.14 -4.42 -9.72
CA ASN A 9 -4.50 -4.65 -10.23
C ASN A 9 -4.67 -6.04 -10.88
N GLY A 10 -4.15 -7.08 -10.23
CA GLY A 10 -4.15 -8.46 -10.69
C GLY A 10 -2.76 -8.95 -11.10
N LEU A 11 -2.10 -9.66 -10.18
CA LEU A 11 -0.74 -10.18 -10.36
C LEU A 11 -0.59 -11.07 -11.60
N ARG A 12 -1.57 -11.94 -11.87
CA ARG A 12 -1.52 -12.84 -13.04
C ARG A 12 -1.42 -12.06 -14.36
N ALA A 13 -2.12 -10.94 -14.48
CA ALA A 13 -2.15 -10.15 -15.71
C ALA A 13 -0.80 -9.47 -15.96
N VAL A 14 -0.19 -8.89 -14.92
CA VAL A 14 1.13 -8.24 -15.03
C VAL A 14 2.26 -9.24 -15.26
N LEU A 15 2.20 -10.44 -14.67
CA LEU A 15 3.18 -11.51 -14.91
C LEU A 15 3.14 -11.99 -16.37
N LYS A 16 1.93 -12.20 -16.94
CA LYS A 16 1.77 -12.62 -18.34
C LYS A 16 2.29 -11.58 -19.34
N LYS A 17 2.18 -10.30 -18.99
CA LYS A 17 2.70 -9.16 -19.78
C LYS A 17 4.20 -8.92 -19.57
N GLN A 18 4.87 -9.73 -18.75
CA GLN A 18 6.27 -9.59 -18.37
C GLN A 18 6.60 -8.28 -17.62
N ALA A 19 5.60 -7.56 -17.13
CA ALA A 19 5.80 -6.25 -16.52
C ALA A 19 6.57 -6.35 -15.19
N ILE A 20 6.29 -7.39 -14.40
CA ILE A 20 7.03 -7.67 -13.15
C ILE A 20 8.48 -8.05 -13.46
N GLN A 21 8.71 -8.86 -14.49
CA GLN A 21 10.04 -9.34 -14.89
C GLN A 21 10.92 -8.16 -15.32
N ASN A 22 10.41 -7.31 -16.20
CA ASN A 22 11.12 -6.10 -16.64
C ASN A 22 11.41 -5.18 -15.46
N PHE A 23 10.41 -4.94 -14.60
CA PHE A 23 10.56 -4.14 -13.39
C PHE A 23 11.66 -4.69 -12.47
N LEU A 24 11.66 -6.00 -12.16
CA LEU A 24 12.65 -6.60 -11.27
C LEU A 24 14.06 -6.59 -11.85
N ASN A 25 14.19 -6.81 -13.17
CA ASN A 25 15.49 -6.76 -13.85
C ASN A 25 16.09 -5.35 -13.85
N GLU A 26 15.26 -4.31 -14.03
CA GLU A 26 15.71 -2.92 -14.07
C GLU A 26 15.91 -2.33 -12.66
N GLN A 27 14.97 -2.59 -11.75
CA GLN A 27 14.92 -1.92 -10.46
C GLN A 27 15.61 -2.71 -9.34
N ASN A 28 15.73 -4.04 -9.45
CA ASN A 28 16.39 -4.91 -8.48
C ASN A 28 16.13 -4.53 -6.99
N PRO A 29 14.85 -4.41 -6.58
CA PRO A 29 14.47 -3.90 -5.27
C PRO A 29 14.98 -4.80 -4.13
N ASP A 30 15.24 -4.23 -2.96
CA ASP A 30 15.48 -5.03 -1.75
C ASP A 30 14.17 -5.60 -1.21
N PHE A 31 13.12 -4.76 -1.24
CA PHE A 31 11.74 -5.13 -0.95
C PHE A 31 10.80 -4.57 -2.01
N CYS A 32 9.75 -5.31 -2.37
CA CYS A 32 8.65 -4.78 -3.16
C CYS A 32 7.30 -5.25 -2.61
N CYS A 33 6.43 -4.30 -2.29
CA CYS A 33 5.10 -4.50 -1.75
C CYS A 33 4.07 -4.39 -2.88
N PHE A 34 3.33 -5.47 -3.13
CA PHE A 34 2.27 -5.52 -4.14
C PHE A 34 0.89 -5.51 -3.48
N GLN A 35 -0.02 -4.73 -4.07
CA GLN A 35 -1.44 -4.65 -3.69
C GLN A 35 -2.32 -5.08 -4.86
N GLU A 36 -3.59 -5.39 -4.56
CA GLU A 36 -4.55 -5.99 -5.50
C GLU A 36 -3.97 -7.17 -6.27
N VAL A 37 -3.31 -8.07 -5.54
CA VAL A 37 -2.73 -9.29 -6.10
C VAL A 37 -3.80 -10.14 -6.80
N LYS A 38 -5.02 -10.20 -6.22
CA LYS A 38 -6.22 -10.87 -6.75
C LYS A 38 -6.01 -12.35 -7.10
N ALA A 39 -5.02 -12.99 -6.47
CA ALA A 39 -4.67 -14.37 -6.71
C ALA A 39 -4.14 -15.02 -5.44
N LYS A 40 -4.38 -16.31 -5.29
CA LYS A 40 -3.67 -17.18 -4.35
C LYS A 40 -2.39 -17.74 -5.00
N PRO A 41 -1.36 -18.15 -4.23
CA PRO A 41 -0.10 -18.64 -4.77
C PRO A 41 -0.27 -19.75 -5.83
N GLU A 42 -1.12 -20.75 -5.54
CA GLU A 42 -1.38 -21.89 -6.43
C GLU A 42 -2.03 -21.50 -7.76
N GLN A 43 -2.59 -20.30 -7.86
CA GLN A 43 -3.24 -19.79 -9.07
C GLN A 43 -2.26 -19.12 -10.03
N VAL A 44 -1.04 -18.80 -9.61
CA VAL A 44 -0.04 -18.08 -10.41
C VAL A 44 1.32 -18.74 -10.41
N GLU A 45 1.43 -19.94 -9.84
CA GLU A 45 2.68 -20.71 -9.74
C GLU A 45 3.41 -20.83 -11.09
N LYS A 46 2.69 -21.20 -12.16
CA LYS A 46 3.27 -21.34 -13.51
C LYS A 46 3.83 -20.02 -14.04
N GLU A 47 3.12 -18.92 -13.83
CA GLU A 47 3.58 -17.59 -14.22
C GLU A 47 4.80 -17.16 -13.39
N ILE A 48 4.83 -17.45 -12.09
CA ILE A 48 5.95 -17.12 -11.19
C ILE A 48 7.23 -17.88 -11.56
N LEU A 49 7.13 -19.17 -11.91
CA LEU A 49 8.29 -19.98 -12.31
C LEU A 49 9.07 -19.42 -13.51
N ASN A 50 8.46 -18.52 -14.29
CA ASN A 50 9.09 -17.87 -15.44
C ASN A 50 9.52 -16.43 -15.14
N THR A 51 9.87 -16.12 -13.89
CA THR A 51 10.23 -14.77 -13.43
C THR A 51 11.50 -14.80 -12.57
N PRO A 52 12.22 -13.67 -12.40
CA PRO A 52 13.38 -13.60 -11.51
C PRO A 52 13.01 -13.65 -10.01
N LEU A 53 11.75 -13.97 -9.67
CA LEU A 53 11.26 -14.07 -8.29
C LEU A 53 11.93 -15.18 -7.47
N GLU A 54 12.65 -16.12 -8.11
CA GLU A 54 13.51 -17.09 -7.43
C GLU A 54 14.61 -16.44 -6.55
N ASN A 55 14.98 -15.19 -6.84
CA ASN A 55 15.92 -14.39 -6.05
C ASN A 55 15.26 -13.67 -4.86
N TYR A 56 14.00 -13.99 -4.59
CA TYR A 56 13.20 -13.36 -3.54
C TYR A 56 12.47 -14.40 -2.69
N GLN A 57 12.27 -14.06 -1.43
CA GLN A 57 11.29 -14.65 -0.54
C GLN A 57 9.93 -14.03 -0.86
N LEU A 58 8.89 -14.84 -1.03
CA LEU A 58 7.54 -14.38 -1.37
C LEU A 58 6.60 -14.58 -0.17
N HIS A 59 6.08 -13.48 0.37
CA HIS A 59 5.16 -13.48 1.50
C HIS A 59 3.78 -13.02 1.05
N TRP A 60 2.74 -13.77 1.41
CA TRP A 60 1.40 -13.58 0.86
C TRP A 60 0.37 -13.34 1.96
N ASN A 61 -0.59 -12.47 1.66
CA ASN A 61 -1.85 -12.35 2.39
C ASN A 61 -2.97 -12.24 1.36
N SER A 62 -3.45 -13.40 0.90
CA SER A 62 -4.49 -13.48 -0.13
C SER A 62 -5.88 -13.26 0.47
N ALA A 63 -6.77 -12.61 -0.28
CA ALA A 63 -8.16 -12.53 0.10
C ALA A 63 -8.84 -13.91 0.07
N VAL A 64 -9.80 -14.12 0.97
CA VAL A 64 -10.67 -15.30 0.97
C VAL A 64 -11.51 -15.34 -0.31
N ARG A 65 -12.04 -14.17 -0.73
CA ARG A 65 -12.79 -14.03 -1.98
C ARG A 65 -11.84 -14.09 -3.18
N PRO A 66 -11.99 -15.06 -4.11
CA PRO A 66 -11.15 -15.14 -5.31
C PRO A 66 -11.25 -13.89 -6.18
N GLY A 67 -10.13 -13.47 -6.77
CA GLY A 67 -10.09 -12.33 -7.70
C GLY A 67 -10.25 -10.96 -7.04
N TYR A 68 -10.19 -10.87 -5.71
CA TYR A 68 -10.40 -9.63 -4.95
C TYR A 68 -9.17 -9.29 -4.11
N SER A 69 -8.81 -8.01 -4.02
CA SER A 69 -7.83 -7.48 -3.04
C SER A 69 -6.54 -8.31 -2.99
N GLY A 70 -6.02 -8.61 -1.79
CA GLY A 70 -4.81 -9.38 -1.55
C GLY A 70 -3.53 -8.55 -1.64
N THR A 71 -2.60 -8.85 -0.75
CA THR A 71 -1.28 -8.24 -0.67
C THR A 71 -0.19 -9.31 -0.76
N MET A 72 0.95 -8.94 -1.33
CA MET A 72 2.13 -9.78 -1.40
C MET A 72 3.36 -8.89 -1.20
N THR A 73 4.32 -9.32 -0.41
CA THR A 73 5.60 -8.62 -0.27
C THR A 73 6.70 -9.59 -0.67
N ILE A 74 7.59 -9.13 -1.55
CA ILE A 74 8.82 -9.83 -1.88
C ILE A 74 10.00 -9.18 -1.19
N ALA A 75 10.96 -9.97 -0.74
CA ALA A 75 12.21 -9.53 -0.14
C ALA A 75 13.36 -10.33 -0.73
N LYS A 76 14.52 -9.72 -1.02
CA LYS A 76 15.68 -10.48 -1.53
C LYS A 76 16.02 -11.65 -0.59
N THR A 77 16.47 -12.78 -1.14
CA THR A 77 16.70 -14.02 -0.37
C THR A 77 17.74 -13.89 0.73
N ASN A 78 18.66 -12.92 0.62
CA ASN A 78 19.70 -12.66 1.60
C ASN A 78 19.27 -11.72 2.74
N LEU A 79 18.05 -11.18 2.72
CA LEU A 79 17.55 -10.28 3.76
C LEU A 79 16.81 -11.06 4.85
N PRO A 80 17.19 -10.90 6.13
CA PRO A 80 16.52 -11.60 7.23
C PRO A 80 15.13 -11.01 7.49
N ILE A 81 14.13 -11.89 7.55
CA ILE A 81 12.76 -11.57 7.98
C ILE A 81 12.55 -12.21 9.35
N LEU A 82 12.38 -11.39 10.39
CA LEU A 82 12.32 -11.84 11.78
C LEU A 82 10.94 -12.39 12.14
N SER A 83 9.89 -11.76 11.61
CA SER A 83 8.51 -12.19 11.80
C SER A 83 7.63 -11.71 10.64
N ILE A 84 6.50 -12.38 10.46
CA ILE A 84 5.50 -12.04 9.44
C ILE A 84 4.13 -12.07 10.10
N GLU A 85 3.34 -11.04 9.84
CA GLU A 85 1.99 -10.89 10.37
C GLU A 85 1.02 -10.53 9.25
N THR A 86 -0.22 -11.01 9.34
CA THR A 86 -1.29 -10.66 8.39
C THR A 86 -2.48 -10.06 9.13
N ASN A 87 -3.06 -9.01 8.54
CA ASN A 87 -4.30 -8.38 8.99
C ASN A 87 -4.35 -8.01 10.49
N LEU A 88 -3.25 -7.47 11.03
CA LEU A 88 -3.17 -6.95 12.41
C LEU A 88 -3.40 -8.03 13.49
N SER A 89 -3.15 -9.29 13.16
CA SER A 89 -3.44 -10.43 14.02
C SER A 89 -2.79 -10.41 15.41
N GLU A 90 -1.59 -9.84 15.56
CA GLU A 90 -0.92 -9.70 16.85
C GLU A 90 -1.47 -8.51 17.64
N TYR A 91 -1.79 -7.41 16.96
CA TYR A 91 -2.40 -6.27 17.62
C TYR A 91 -3.77 -6.59 18.22
N PHE A 92 -4.56 -7.46 17.57
CA PHE A 92 -5.83 -7.95 18.15
C PHE A 92 -5.66 -8.79 19.40
N LYS A 93 -4.46 -9.34 19.65
CA LYS A 93 -4.15 -10.06 20.90
C LYS A 93 -3.61 -9.11 21.96
N SER A 94 -3.27 -7.87 21.60
CA SER A 94 -2.69 -6.89 22.51
C SER A 94 -3.75 -6.34 23.49
N PRO A 95 -3.32 -5.96 24.71
CA PRO A 95 -4.21 -5.32 25.67
C PRO A 95 -4.66 -3.90 25.24
N ASP A 96 -3.99 -3.29 24.27
CA ASP A 96 -4.33 -1.98 23.74
C ASP A 96 -5.55 -2.01 22.81
N PHE A 97 -5.94 -3.19 22.32
CA PHE A 97 -7.04 -3.32 21.38
C PHE A 97 -8.37 -3.53 22.08
N ASP A 98 -9.32 -2.62 21.82
CA ASP A 98 -10.70 -2.76 22.23
C ASP A 98 -11.39 -3.86 21.41
N GLN A 99 -11.56 -5.03 22.04
CA GLN A 99 -12.17 -6.20 21.42
C GLN A 99 -13.58 -5.94 20.88
N ALA A 100 -14.33 -4.98 21.44
CA ALA A 100 -15.66 -4.62 20.93
C ALA A 100 -15.60 -4.05 19.51
N LYS A 101 -14.48 -3.43 19.11
CA LYS A 101 -14.28 -2.91 17.75
C LYS A 101 -14.07 -4.00 16.70
N SER A 102 -13.66 -5.20 17.10
CA SER A 102 -13.47 -6.31 16.16
C SER A 102 -14.79 -6.74 15.50
N GLU A 103 -15.89 -6.72 16.25
CA GLU A 103 -17.23 -7.09 15.74
C GLU A 103 -17.71 -6.13 14.65
N LEU A 104 -17.39 -4.84 14.77
CA LEU A 104 -17.77 -3.80 13.81
C LEU A 104 -17.11 -3.97 12.43
N LEU A 105 -16.09 -4.82 12.34
CA LEU A 105 -15.30 -5.05 11.13
C LEU A 105 -15.56 -6.43 10.51
N LYS A 106 -16.45 -7.24 11.08
CA LYS A 106 -16.73 -8.61 10.59
C LYS A 106 -17.62 -8.65 9.35
N ASN A 107 -18.49 -7.68 9.14
CA ASN A 107 -19.30 -7.60 7.93
C ASN A 107 -19.88 -6.21 7.73
N ASP A 108 -19.52 -5.56 6.63
CA ASP A 108 -20.01 -4.24 6.23
C ASP A 108 -20.94 -4.29 5.01
N GLY A 109 -21.46 -5.47 4.67
CA GLY A 109 -22.24 -5.71 3.46
C GLY A 109 -21.40 -6.05 2.23
N PHE A 110 -20.08 -5.81 2.26
CA PHE A 110 -19.13 -6.17 1.18
C PHE A 110 -18.14 -7.27 1.61
N GLY A 111 -17.95 -7.45 2.92
CA GLY A 111 -17.09 -8.46 3.51
C GLY A 111 -16.50 -7.98 4.83
N SER A 112 -15.42 -8.62 5.25
CA SER A 112 -14.58 -8.12 6.34
C SER A 112 -13.25 -7.67 5.76
N PRO A 113 -12.76 -6.45 6.03
CA PRO A 113 -11.41 -6.05 5.66
C PRO A 113 -10.31 -7.05 6.07
N PHE A 114 -10.54 -7.84 7.12
CA PHE A 114 -9.60 -8.86 7.61
C PHE A 114 -9.60 -10.17 6.83
N SER A 115 -10.65 -10.46 6.07
CA SER A 115 -10.66 -11.59 5.14
C SER A 115 -10.29 -11.18 3.70
N GLU A 116 -10.01 -9.89 3.49
CA GLU A 116 -9.70 -9.30 2.20
C GLU A 116 -8.19 -9.23 1.91
N GLY A 117 -7.33 -9.66 2.84
CA GLY A 117 -5.88 -9.72 2.63
C GLY A 117 -5.22 -8.35 2.47
N ARG A 118 -5.61 -7.39 3.32
CA ARG A 118 -5.32 -5.97 3.13
C ARG A 118 -4.02 -5.49 3.76
N VAL A 119 -3.50 -6.18 4.77
CA VAL A 119 -2.28 -5.77 5.47
C VAL A 119 -1.34 -6.96 5.61
N LEU A 120 -0.11 -6.80 5.14
CA LEU A 120 0.97 -7.75 5.33
C LEU A 120 2.16 -7.02 5.93
N THR A 121 2.59 -7.44 7.11
CA THR A 121 3.69 -6.83 7.85
C THR A 121 4.86 -7.80 7.93
N LEU A 122 6.05 -7.33 7.56
CA LEU A 122 7.31 -8.03 7.77
C LEU A 122 8.13 -7.26 8.80
N GLU A 123 8.64 -7.96 9.80
CA GLU A 123 9.63 -7.40 10.72
C GLU A 123 11.05 -7.62 10.16
N THR A 124 11.79 -6.54 9.99
CA THR A 124 13.21 -6.56 9.63
C THR A 124 14.08 -6.25 10.86
N GLU A 125 15.40 -6.29 10.70
CA GLU A 125 16.33 -5.87 11.74
C GLU A 125 16.12 -4.41 12.15
N ASN A 126 15.88 -3.52 11.19
CA ASN A 126 15.89 -2.06 11.41
C ASN A 126 14.49 -1.44 11.56
N PHE A 127 13.46 -2.03 10.95
CA PHE A 127 12.10 -1.47 10.92
C PHE A 127 11.03 -2.55 10.62
N TYR A 128 9.76 -2.23 10.90
CA TYR A 128 8.63 -2.97 10.34
C TYR A 128 8.28 -2.45 8.95
N LEU A 129 8.17 -3.35 7.96
CA LEU A 129 7.64 -3.05 6.63
C LEU A 129 6.16 -3.44 6.56
N VAL A 130 5.28 -2.46 6.48
CA VAL A 130 3.82 -2.67 6.40
C VAL A 130 3.35 -2.40 4.98
N ASN A 131 2.88 -3.44 4.29
CA ASN A 131 2.21 -3.37 2.99
C ASN A 131 0.70 -3.26 3.22
N VAL A 132 0.07 -2.17 2.77
CA VAL A 132 -1.37 -1.94 2.94
C VAL A 132 -2.11 -1.72 1.61
N TYR A 133 -3.29 -2.31 1.51
CA TYR A 133 -4.32 -1.95 0.54
C TYR A 133 -5.57 -1.48 1.29
N THR A 134 -5.75 -0.17 1.39
CA THR A 134 -6.84 0.46 2.13
C THR A 134 -8.19 0.21 1.45
N PRO A 135 -9.28 -0.09 2.20
CA PRO A 135 -10.62 -0.18 1.64
C PRO A 135 -11.01 1.03 0.81
N ASN A 136 -11.31 0.82 -0.47
CA ASN A 136 -11.91 1.84 -1.31
C ASN A 136 -13.35 2.15 -0.85
N SER A 137 -13.70 3.44 -0.78
CA SER A 137 -15.02 3.92 -0.32
C SER A 137 -16.17 3.61 -1.26
N LYS A 138 -15.90 3.10 -2.47
CA LYS A 138 -16.80 2.90 -3.62
C LYS A 138 -17.30 4.22 -4.20
N THR A 139 -17.69 4.20 -5.48
CA THR A 139 -18.17 5.38 -6.21
C THR A 139 -19.41 6.01 -5.56
N ASP A 140 -20.24 5.20 -4.91
CA ASP A 140 -21.44 5.62 -4.18
C ASP A 140 -21.16 5.98 -2.71
N LEU A 141 -19.89 5.97 -2.29
CA LEU A 141 -19.43 6.22 -0.91
C LEU A 141 -20.02 5.24 0.13
N SER A 142 -20.56 4.11 -0.30
CA SER A 142 -21.19 3.10 0.57
C SER A 142 -20.24 2.54 1.63
N ARG A 143 -18.92 2.59 1.39
CA ARG A 143 -17.90 2.12 2.33
C ARG A 143 -17.18 3.24 3.10
N LEU A 144 -17.50 4.50 2.83
CA LEU A 144 -16.79 5.66 3.42
C LEU A 144 -16.88 5.66 4.95
N LYS A 145 -18.06 5.36 5.51
CA LYS A 145 -18.26 5.32 6.96
C LYS A 145 -17.35 4.30 7.64
N LEU A 146 -17.30 3.07 7.11
CA LEU A 146 -16.39 2.04 7.63
C LEU A 146 -14.94 2.49 7.51
N ARG A 147 -14.56 3.04 6.36
CA ARG A 147 -13.20 3.50 6.12
C ARG A 147 -12.78 4.53 7.17
N HIS A 148 -13.57 5.60 7.31
CA HIS A 148 -13.24 6.74 8.13
C HIS A 148 -13.37 6.48 9.64
N GLU A 149 -14.48 5.85 10.07
CA GLU A 149 -14.77 5.70 11.51
C GLU A 149 -14.09 4.48 12.13
N LEU A 150 -13.75 3.47 11.32
CA LEU A 150 -13.23 2.19 11.83
C LEU A 150 -11.85 1.86 11.27
N TRP A 151 -11.69 1.76 9.96
CA TRP A 151 -10.45 1.26 9.35
C TRP A 151 -9.27 2.21 9.57
N ASP A 152 -9.39 3.48 9.19
CA ASP A 152 -8.28 4.45 9.28
C ASP A 152 -7.78 4.62 10.72
N PRO A 153 -8.65 4.81 11.75
CA PRO A 153 -8.21 4.89 13.15
C PRO A 153 -7.59 3.58 13.66
N LEU A 154 -8.14 2.43 13.25
CA LEU A 154 -7.59 1.14 13.66
C LEU A 154 -6.20 0.90 13.07
N PHE A 155 -6.05 1.19 11.77
CA PHE A 155 -4.78 1.02 11.08
C PHE A 155 -3.71 1.94 11.67
N LEU A 156 -4.04 3.20 11.96
CA LEU A 156 -3.13 4.10 12.65
C LEU A 156 -2.73 3.57 14.04
N ALA A 157 -3.67 3.08 14.83
CA ALA A 157 -3.38 2.50 16.13
C ALA A 157 -2.44 1.29 16.03
N TYR A 158 -2.60 0.46 14.99
CA TYR A 158 -1.67 -0.63 14.70
C TYR A 158 -0.26 -0.14 14.37
N LEU A 159 -0.11 0.86 13.49
CA LEU A 159 1.20 1.43 13.18
C LEU A 159 1.89 1.95 14.45
N LYS A 160 1.15 2.61 15.34
CA LYS A 160 1.68 3.09 16.63
C LYS A 160 1.98 1.98 17.62
N HIS A 161 1.26 0.86 17.57
CA HIS A 161 1.59 -0.32 18.35
C HIS A 161 2.94 -0.91 17.93
N LEU A 162 3.19 -1.05 16.62
CA LEU A 162 4.48 -1.49 16.08
C LEU A 162 5.62 -0.53 16.44
N GLU A 163 5.37 0.79 16.36
CA GLU A 163 6.37 1.82 16.64
C GLU A 163 6.87 1.82 18.09
N LYS A 164 6.20 1.10 19.01
CA LYS A 164 6.68 0.91 20.38
C LYS A 164 8.01 0.17 20.47
N THR A 165 8.32 -0.70 19.49
CA THR A 165 9.51 -1.56 19.53
C THR A 165 10.51 -1.23 18.42
N LYS A 166 10.03 -0.89 17.21
CA LYS A 166 10.89 -0.51 16.07
C LYS A 166 10.21 0.55 15.20
N PRO A 167 10.98 1.40 14.50
CA PRO A 167 10.44 2.29 13.49
C PRO A 167 9.62 1.55 12.43
N VAL A 168 8.67 2.26 11.81
CA VAL A 168 7.74 1.69 10.83
C VAL A 168 7.95 2.36 9.47
N VAL A 169 8.01 1.53 8.43
CA VAL A 169 7.87 1.93 7.02
C VAL A 169 6.56 1.34 6.53
N VAL A 170 5.56 2.18 6.26
CA VAL A 170 4.28 1.75 5.71
C VAL A 170 4.15 2.23 4.27
N CYS A 171 3.69 1.33 3.40
CA CYS A 171 3.50 1.65 1.99
C CYS A 171 2.34 0.90 1.36
N GLY A 172 1.88 1.42 0.23
CA GLY A 172 0.80 0.81 -0.54
C GLY A 172 -0.23 1.83 -1.02
N ASP A 173 -1.36 1.29 -1.46
CA ASP A 173 -2.47 2.05 -2.00
C ASP A 173 -3.43 2.43 -0.87
N PHE A 174 -3.40 3.71 -0.51
CA PHE A 174 -4.27 4.29 0.50
C PHE A 174 -5.64 4.67 -0.07
N ASN A 175 -5.88 4.52 -1.37
CA ASN A 175 -7.13 4.89 -2.03
C ASN A 175 -7.55 6.33 -1.76
N ALA A 176 -6.62 7.25 -1.49
CA ALA A 176 -6.93 8.67 -1.28
C ALA A 176 -5.77 9.60 -1.64
N ALA A 177 -6.09 10.70 -2.32
CA ALA A 177 -5.19 11.82 -2.53
C ALA A 177 -5.27 12.77 -1.32
N HIS A 178 -4.14 13.18 -0.75
CA HIS A 178 -4.13 13.96 0.51
C HIS A 178 -4.46 15.44 0.29
N GLN A 179 -3.80 16.06 -0.68
CA GLN A 179 -3.88 17.49 -0.94
C GLN A 179 -4.36 17.78 -2.37
N GLU A 180 -4.74 19.02 -2.65
CA GLU A 180 -5.18 19.41 -4.00
C GLU A 180 -4.11 19.21 -5.08
N ILE A 181 -2.82 19.28 -4.71
CA ILE A 181 -1.69 18.99 -5.60
C ILE A 181 -1.56 17.50 -5.94
N ASP A 182 -2.22 16.62 -5.18
CA ASP A 182 -2.13 15.16 -5.33
C ASP A 182 -3.13 14.60 -6.34
N LEU A 183 -3.92 15.44 -7.03
CA LEU A 183 -4.78 14.98 -8.12
C LEU A 183 -5.03 16.06 -9.17
N ALA A 184 -5.30 15.61 -10.39
CA ALA A 184 -5.84 16.47 -11.42
C ALA A 184 -7.28 16.87 -11.09
N ARG A 185 -7.59 18.17 -11.25
CA ARG A 185 -8.96 18.74 -11.12
C ARG A 185 -9.56 18.56 -9.70
N PRO A 186 -8.88 18.99 -8.63
CA PRO A 186 -9.31 18.78 -7.23
C PRO A 186 -10.73 19.33 -6.96
N ARG A 187 -11.05 20.52 -7.48
CA ARG A 187 -12.34 21.19 -7.28
C ARG A 187 -13.55 20.37 -7.73
N GLN A 188 -13.37 19.49 -8.73
CA GLN A 188 -14.44 18.66 -9.28
C GLN A 188 -14.60 17.33 -8.53
N ASN A 189 -13.63 16.98 -7.68
CA ASN A 189 -13.50 15.66 -7.08
C ASN A 189 -13.71 15.64 -5.56
N THR A 190 -14.04 16.78 -4.93
CA THR A 190 -14.23 16.90 -3.47
C THR A 190 -15.30 15.98 -2.87
N LYS A 191 -16.18 15.41 -3.70
CA LYS A 191 -17.23 14.46 -3.30
C LYS A 191 -17.03 13.05 -3.88
N ASN A 192 -15.93 12.82 -4.58
CA ASN A 192 -15.63 11.52 -5.16
C ASN A 192 -14.78 10.70 -4.19
N ALA A 193 -14.98 9.38 -4.20
CA ALA A 193 -14.12 8.46 -3.47
C ALA A 193 -12.65 8.68 -3.84
N GLY A 194 -11.82 8.76 -2.82
CA GLY A 194 -10.41 9.09 -2.89
C GLY A 194 -10.07 10.56 -2.69
N PHE A 195 -11.04 11.48 -2.56
CA PHE A 195 -10.75 12.88 -2.26
C PHE A 195 -11.81 13.56 -1.38
N THR A 196 -12.60 12.76 -0.65
CA THR A 196 -13.50 13.27 0.39
C THR A 196 -12.70 13.85 1.57
N ILE A 197 -13.34 14.67 2.41
CA ILE A 197 -12.70 15.26 3.59
C ILE A 197 -12.29 14.15 4.57
N GLU A 198 -13.16 13.17 4.74
CA GLU A 198 -13.02 12.03 5.64
C GLU A 198 -11.80 11.16 5.28
N GLU A 199 -11.59 10.90 3.99
CA GLU A 199 -10.44 10.12 3.51
C GLU A 199 -9.12 10.89 3.64
N ARG A 200 -9.15 12.19 3.36
CA ARG A 200 -7.99 13.08 3.54
C ARG A 200 -7.62 13.24 5.01
N GLN A 201 -8.62 13.20 5.90
CA GLN A 201 -8.40 13.24 7.33
C GLN A 201 -7.64 12.00 7.80
N GLY A 202 -7.94 10.80 7.28
CA GLY A 202 -7.18 9.58 7.60
C GLY A 202 -5.67 9.74 7.37
N ILE A 203 -5.26 10.28 6.21
CA ILE A 203 -3.83 10.57 5.94
C ILE A 203 -3.31 11.67 6.88
N SER A 204 -4.11 12.70 7.14
CA SER A 204 -3.72 13.80 8.03
C SER A 204 -3.47 13.32 9.47
N GLU A 205 -4.25 12.36 9.97
CA GLU A 205 -4.03 11.77 11.30
C GLU A 205 -2.76 10.93 11.36
N ILE A 206 -2.38 10.22 10.29
CA ILE A 206 -1.08 9.53 10.21
C ILE A 206 0.06 10.55 10.37
N LEU A 207 0.02 11.64 9.60
CA LEU A 207 1.09 12.66 9.61
C LEU A 207 1.20 13.42 10.94
N LYS A 208 0.09 13.54 11.69
CA LYS A 208 0.09 14.13 13.05
C LYS A 208 0.77 13.23 14.09
N GLN A 209 0.97 11.95 13.80
CA GLN A 209 1.52 10.96 14.73
C GLN A 209 3.00 10.67 14.48
N ASP A 210 3.78 11.67 14.07
CA ASP A 210 5.21 11.58 13.76
C ASP A 210 5.54 10.60 12.63
N PHE A 211 4.65 10.47 11.65
CA PHE A 211 4.98 9.90 10.35
C PHE A 211 5.20 11.02 9.34
N ILE A 212 6.08 10.78 8.36
CA ILE A 212 6.29 11.70 7.24
C ILE A 212 5.87 11.07 5.92
N ASP A 213 5.25 11.87 5.04
CA ASP A 213 5.09 11.54 3.62
C ASP A 213 6.45 11.72 2.93
N THR A 214 7.10 10.61 2.60
CA THR A 214 8.45 10.62 2.04
C THR A 214 8.55 11.39 0.73
N PHE A 215 7.58 11.22 -0.17
CA PHE A 215 7.57 11.91 -1.46
C PHE A 215 7.37 13.40 -1.25
N ARG A 216 6.39 13.81 -0.44
CA ARG A 216 6.11 15.23 -0.20
C ARG A 216 7.22 15.93 0.60
N THR A 217 7.94 15.20 1.47
CA THR A 217 9.10 15.71 2.20
C THR A 217 10.23 16.12 1.25
N LEU A 218 10.51 15.29 0.23
CA LEU A 218 11.58 15.56 -0.74
C LEU A 218 11.12 16.41 -1.94
N ASN A 219 9.81 16.42 -2.22
CA ASN A 219 9.20 17.06 -3.40
C ASN A 219 7.97 17.90 -2.99
N PRO A 220 8.13 18.96 -2.16
CA PRO A 220 7.01 19.68 -1.54
C PRO A 220 6.05 20.28 -2.56
N ASP A 221 6.56 20.80 -3.68
CA ASP A 221 5.78 21.56 -4.67
C ASP A 221 5.56 20.80 -5.98
N THR A 222 5.93 19.51 -6.03
CA THR A 222 5.83 18.72 -7.26
C THR A 222 4.48 18.00 -7.34
N ALA A 223 3.78 18.17 -8.46
CA ALA A 223 2.57 17.42 -8.79
C ALA A 223 2.94 16.19 -9.64
N ARG A 224 2.83 14.99 -9.05
CA ARG A 224 3.03 13.69 -9.71
C ARG A 224 2.00 12.70 -9.18
N TYR A 225 1.60 11.77 -10.02
CA TYR A 225 0.48 10.87 -9.72
C TYR A 225 0.91 9.41 -9.78
N THR A 226 0.13 8.54 -9.15
CA THR A 226 0.44 7.11 -9.05
C THR A 226 -0.65 6.24 -9.67
N TRP A 227 -1.85 6.78 -9.87
CA TRP A 227 -2.99 6.11 -10.46
C TRP A 227 -3.67 6.97 -11.54
N TRP A 228 -4.14 6.31 -12.61
CA TRP A 228 -4.92 6.93 -13.67
C TRP A 228 -6.08 6.03 -14.09
N SER A 229 -7.26 6.62 -14.27
CA SER A 229 -8.41 5.89 -14.80
C SER A 229 -8.11 5.26 -16.17
N HIS A 230 -8.61 4.05 -16.40
CA HIS A 230 -8.58 3.40 -17.70
C HIS A 230 -9.40 4.15 -18.77
N TRP A 231 -10.29 5.06 -18.35
CA TRP A 231 -11.17 5.80 -19.24
C TRP A 231 -10.54 7.12 -19.70
N GLY A 232 -10.93 7.58 -20.90
CA GLY A 232 -10.61 8.94 -21.36
C GLY A 232 -9.12 9.21 -21.56
N LYS A 233 -8.30 8.16 -21.75
CA LYS A 233 -6.84 8.28 -21.92
C LYS A 233 -6.19 9.06 -20.77
N ALA A 234 -6.66 8.84 -19.54
CA ALA A 234 -6.26 9.64 -18.39
C ALA A 234 -4.74 9.64 -18.16
N ARG A 235 -4.07 8.49 -18.33
CA ARG A 235 -2.61 8.39 -18.20
C ARG A 235 -1.86 9.18 -19.27
N GLU A 236 -2.28 9.09 -20.54
CA GLU A 236 -1.68 9.85 -21.65
C GLU A 236 -1.84 11.37 -21.44
N ASN A 237 -2.98 11.79 -20.91
CA ASN A 237 -3.29 13.20 -20.63
C ASN A 237 -2.83 13.68 -19.24
N ASN A 238 -2.14 12.82 -18.48
CA ASN A 238 -1.74 13.01 -17.10
C ASN A 238 -2.85 13.54 -16.15
N ILE A 239 -4.07 13.00 -16.31
CA ILE A 239 -5.22 13.25 -15.42
C ILE A 239 -5.20 12.17 -14.34
N GLY A 240 -4.26 12.28 -13.40
CA GLY A 240 -3.98 11.26 -12.39
C GLY A 240 -4.30 11.68 -10.96
N TRP A 241 -4.11 10.71 -10.06
CA TRP A 241 -4.23 10.85 -8.60
C TRP A 241 -3.01 10.20 -7.94
N ARG A 242 -2.46 10.80 -6.90
CA ARG A 242 -1.45 10.20 -6.02
C ARG A 242 -2.17 9.57 -4.85
N ILE A 243 -2.34 8.25 -4.92
CA ILE A 243 -3.03 7.46 -3.90
C ILE A 243 -2.15 6.36 -3.30
N ASP A 244 -0.95 6.18 -3.84
CA ASP A 244 0.06 5.27 -3.34
C ASP A 244 1.11 6.07 -2.55
N TYR A 245 1.47 5.60 -1.37
CA TYR A 245 2.36 6.32 -0.45
C TYR A 245 3.44 5.43 0.13
N PHE A 246 4.53 6.07 0.52
CA PHE A 246 5.40 5.62 1.59
C PHE A 246 5.31 6.64 2.73
N PHE A 247 4.78 6.21 3.88
CA PHE A 247 4.95 6.94 5.14
C PHE A 247 5.98 6.22 6.00
N ILE A 248 6.88 6.98 6.61
CA ILE A 248 7.89 6.43 7.53
C ILE A 248 7.83 7.14 8.87
N SER A 249 8.14 6.41 9.94
CA SER A 249 8.41 7.00 11.26
C SER A 249 9.41 8.14 11.11
N LYS A 250 9.16 9.28 11.77
CA LYS A 250 10.03 10.47 11.74
C LYS A 250 11.48 10.14 12.14
N SER A 251 11.68 9.15 13.01
CA SER A 251 13.00 8.66 13.40
C SER A 251 13.86 8.13 12.24
N LEU A 252 13.24 7.74 11.12
CA LEU A 252 13.89 7.29 9.89
C LEU A 252 14.14 8.43 8.88
N GLU A 253 13.73 9.67 9.16
CA GLU A 253 13.87 10.78 8.22
C GLU A 253 15.33 11.00 7.80
N LYS A 254 16.28 10.90 8.75
CA LYS A 254 17.72 11.02 8.46
C LYS A 254 18.26 9.91 7.56
N ASN A 255 17.55 8.79 7.47
CA ASN A 255 17.91 7.64 6.64
C ASN A 255 17.29 7.76 5.24
N LEU A 256 16.33 8.66 5.01
CA LEU A 256 15.65 8.83 3.74
C LEU A 256 16.54 9.59 2.73
N GLU A 257 17.01 8.88 1.70
CA GLU A 257 17.84 9.46 0.64
C GLU A 257 17.05 9.86 -0.60
N ALA A 258 16.04 9.09 -0.96
CA ALA A 258 15.25 9.32 -2.17
C ALA A 258 13.81 8.82 -2.00
N ALA A 259 12.88 9.44 -2.72
CA ALA A 259 11.50 9.01 -2.87
C ALA A 259 11.04 9.32 -4.30
N GLU A 260 10.61 8.30 -5.04
CA GLU A 260 10.34 8.41 -6.48
C GLU A 260 9.01 7.77 -6.91
N ILE A 261 8.50 8.25 -8.05
CA ILE A 261 7.30 7.74 -8.71
C ILE A 261 7.69 7.34 -10.14
N TYR A 262 7.31 6.15 -10.59
CA TYR A 262 7.76 5.58 -11.87
C TYR A 262 6.64 5.58 -12.93
N GLU A 263 6.15 6.78 -13.27
CA GLU A 263 4.97 7.00 -14.15
C GLU A 263 5.07 6.33 -15.53
N THR A 264 6.29 6.03 -16.00
CA THR A 264 6.55 5.35 -17.28
C THR A 264 6.48 3.82 -17.20
N ILE A 265 6.53 3.23 -16.00
CA ILE A 265 6.41 1.78 -15.83
C ILE A 265 4.93 1.38 -15.94
N LEU A 266 4.63 0.65 -17.01
CA LEU A 266 3.28 0.20 -17.35
C LEU A 266 3.00 -1.21 -16.79
N GLY A 267 1.73 -1.62 -16.85
CA GLY A 267 1.28 -2.96 -16.47
C GLY A 267 -0.03 -2.94 -15.71
N SER A 268 -0.19 -1.91 -14.87
CA SER A 268 -1.35 -1.60 -14.05
C SER A 268 -1.86 -0.18 -14.36
N ASP A 269 -3.06 0.16 -13.91
CA ASP A 269 -3.54 1.55 -13.79
C ASP A 269 -2.79 2.35 -12.74
N HIS A 270 -2.05 1.67 -11.85
CA HIS A 270 -1.05 2.29 -11.01
C HIS A 270 0.37 2.15 -11.60
N CYS A 271 1.28 3.02 -11.17
CA CYS A 271 2.71 2.85 -11.35
C CYS A 271 3.43 2.53 -10.02
N PRO A 272 4.62 1.92 -10.05
CA PRO A 272 5.42 1.75 -8.85
C PRO A 272 5.83 3.09 -8.23
N ILE A 273 6.00 3.08 -6.92
CA ILE A 273 6.67 4.13 -6.15
C ILE A 273 7.82 3.50 -5.36
N SER A 274 8.83 4.30 -4.99
CA SER A 274 9.95 3.81 -4.18
C SER A 274 10.43 4.81 -3.16
N ILE A 275 11.16 4.29 -2.17
CA ILE A 275 12.07 5.04 -1.33
C ILE A 275 13.43 4.36 -1.27
N THR A 276 14.48 5.13 -0.99
CA THR A 276 15.79 4.62 -0.62
C THR A 276 16.10 5.02 0.82
N LEU A 277 16.39 4.02 1.66
CA LEU A 277 16.82 4.20 3.04
C LEU A 277 18.28 3.75 3.21
N ASN A 278 19.11 4.57 3.84
CA ASN A 278 20.51 4.24 4.14
C ASN A 278 20.73 4.14 5.65
N PHE A 279 21.21 2.99 6.11
CA PHE A 279 21.37 2.62 7.53
C PHE A 279 22.84 2.52 7.91
#